data_AF-A0A5B7AUC4-F1
#
_entry.id   AF-A0A5B7AUC4-F1
#
_cell.length_a   1.000
_cell.length_b   1.000
_cell.length_c   1.000
_cell.angle_alpha   90.00
_cell.angle_beta   90.00
_cell.angle_gamma   90.00
#
_symmetry.space_group_name_H-M   'P 1'
#
loop_
_entity.id
_entity.type
_entity.pdbx_description
1 polymer ?
#
loop_
_entity_poly.entity_id
_entity_poly.type
_entity_poly.pdbx_seq_one_letter_code
_entity_poly.pdbx_strand_id
1 'polypeptide(L)'
;MYKIDQPRWSDMDANQHVNNVKYIGWILESVPLNVLEDYNLTSMTLEYRRECRQSNVLESLTSMNARVAAEDSNFLTNHSKAELESTHLLRMQADKAEIVRARSVWQSKQKHV
;
A
#
# COMPACT_ATOMS: atom_id res chain seq x y z
N MET A 1 -4.94 -4.33 8.60
CA MET A 1 -4.74 -5.73 8.18
C MET A 1 -3.25 -6.06 8.20
N TYR A 2 -2.89 -7.32 8.44
CA TYR A 2 -1.51 -7.78 8.72
C TYR A 2 -1.16 -9.02 7.88
N LYS A 3 0.06 -9.04 7.31
CA LYS A 3 0.62 -10.16 6.54
C LYS A 3 2.10 -10.37 6.85
N ILE A 4 2.58 -11.60 6.63
CA ILE A 4 3.99 -11.98 6.73
C ILE A 4 4.49 -12.35 5.34
N ASP A 5 5.65 -11.80 4.97
CA ASP A 5 6.27 -12.02 3.66
C ASP A 5 7.71 -12.49 3.82
N GLN A 6 8.11 -13.43 2.96
CA GLN A 6 9.49 -13.93 2.87
C GLN A 6 9.96 -13.84 1.41
N PRO A 7 11.05 -13.11 1.11
CA PRO A 7 11.52 -12.94 -0.25
C PRO A 7 11.99 -14.26 -0.87
N ARG A 8 11.67 -14.45 -2.14
CA ARG A 8 12.14 -15.57 -2.97
C ARG A 8 13.33 -15.14 -3.79
N TRP A 9 14.04 -16.10 -4.37
CA TRP A 9 15.18 -15.82 -5.24
C TRP A 9 14.79 -14.94 -6.45
N SER A 10 13.59 -15.12 -6.98
CA SER A 10 13.03 -14.30 -8.06
C SER A 10 12.73 -12.85 -7.68
N ASP A 11 12.71 -12.53 -6.39
CA ASP A 11 12.43 -11.18 -5.89
C ASP A 11 13.71 -10.33 -5.77
N MET A 12 14.88 -10.94 -5.98
CA MET A 12 16.18 -10.31 -5.85
C MET A 12 16.59 -9.61 -7.16
N ASP A 13 17.22 -8.46 -7.04
CA ASP A 13 17.91 -7.80 -8.15
C ASP A 13 19.36 -8.28 -8.30
N ALA A 14 20.06 -7.77 -9.31
CA ALA A 14 21.46 -8.10 -9.57
C ALA A 14 22.42 -7.75 -8.42
N ASN A 15 22.01 -6.85 -7.52
CA ASN A 15 22.80 -6.42 -6.36
C ASN A 15 22.54 -7.27 -5.11
N GLN A 16 21.75 -8.35 -5.24
CA GLN A 16 21.37 -9.24 -4.13
C GLN A 16 20.55 -8.53 -3.04
N HIS A 17 19.83 -7.48 -3.41
CA HIS A 17 18.78 -6.89 -2.59
C HIS A 17 17.43 -7.22 -3.19
N VAL A 18 16.40 -7.21 -2.35
CA VAL A 18 15.02 -7.32 -2.82
C VAL A 18 14.73 -6.13 -3.74
N ASN A 19 14.21 -6.41 -4.93
CA ASN A 19 13.85 -5.39 -5.91
C ASN A 19 12.78 -4.45 -5.33
N ASN A 20 12.96 -3.14 -5.52
CA ASN A 20 12.04 -2.13 -4.99
C ASN A 20 10.58 -2.32 -5.41
N VAL A 21 10.34 -2.84 -6.62
CA VAL A 21 8.97 -3.12 -7.11
C VAL A 21 8.28 -4.18 -6.25
N LYS A 22 9.05 -5.08 -5.61
CA LYS A 22 8.46 -6.17 -4.84
C LYS A 22 7.77 -5.69 -3.56
N TYR A 23 8.27 -4.61 -2.95
CA TYR A 23 7.62 -3.99 -1.80
C TYR A 23 6.19 -3.51 -2.11
N ILE A 24 5.92 -3.04 -3.33
CA ILE A 24 4.57 -2.63 -3.75
C ILE A 24 3.62 -3.82 -3.71
N GLY A 25 4.06 -4.99 -4.17
CA GLY A 25 3.28 -6.24 -4.11
C GLY A 25 2.88 -6.58 -2.67
N TRP A 26 3.85 -6.66 -1.77
CA TRP A 26 3.59 -6.97 -0.34
C TRP A 26 2.73 -5.92 0.37
N ILE A 27 2.85 -4.64 -0.02
CA ILE A 27 1.95 -3.59 0.46
C ILE A 27 0.51 -3.88 0.02
N LEU A 28 0.29 -4.15 -1.27
CA LEU A 28 -1.05 -4.40 -1.83
C LEU A 28 -1.67 -5.70 -1.31
N GLU A 29 -0.88 -6.73 -1.03
CA GLU A 29 -1.36 -8.00 -0.45
C GLU A 29 -1.94 -7.86 0.96
N SER A 30 -1.63 -6.78 1.68
CA SER A 30 -2.24 -6.47 2.98
C SER A 30 -3.44 -5.52 2.89
N VAL A 31 -3.78 -5.02 1.69
CA VAL A 31 -4.99 -4.21 1.47
C VAL A 31 -6.23 -5.13 1.47
N PRO A 32 -7.34 -4.74 2.13
CA PRO A 32 -8.57 -5.54 2.11
C PRO A 32 -9.08 -5.79 0.68
N LEU A 33 -9.53 -7.02 0.42
CA LEU A 33 -9.93 -7.45 -0.92
C LEU A 33 -11.06 -6.59 -1.51
N ASN A 34 -12.04 -6.19 -0.69
CA ASN A 34 -13.13 -5.31 -1.13
C ASN A 34 -12.62 -3.95 -1.61
N VAL A 35 -11.52 -3.43 -1.07
CA VAL A 35 -10.91 -2.18 -1.55
C VAL A 35 -10.26 -2.41 -2.92
N LEU A 36 -9.54 -3.51 -3.11
CA LEU A 36 -8.91 -3.87 -4.40
C LEU A 36 -9.97 -4.11 -5.51
N GLU A 37 -11.10 -4.72 -5.14
CA GLU A 37 -12.21 -5.03 -6.04
C GLU A 37 -13.08 -3.80 -6.38
N ASP A 38 -13.40 -2.96 -5.40
CA ASP A 38 -14.36 -1.86 -5.58
C ASP A 38 -13.71 -0.50 -5.87
N TYR A 39 -12.40 -0.34 -5.66
CA TYR A 39 -11.69 0.93 -5.81
C TYR A 39 -10.51 0.81 -6.78
N ASN A 40 -10.21 1.91 -7.47
CA ASN A 40 -8.99 2.09 -8.25
C ASN A 40 -7.95 2.81 -7.39
N LEU A 41 -6.72 2.28 -7.36
CA LEU A 41 -5.55 3.00 -6.83
C LEU A 41 -5.23 4.18 -7.74
N THR A 42 -5.32 5.41 -7.22
CA THR A 42 -5.07 6.64 -8.00
C THR A 42 -3.71 7.26 -7.70
N SER A 43 -3.19 7.05 -6.49
CA SER A 43 -1.87 7.53 -6.09
C SER A 43 -1.25 6.62 -5.05
N MET A 44 0.07 6.44 -5.12
CA MET A 44 0.86 5.78 -4.09
C MET A 44 2.17 6.54 -3.91
N THR A 45 2.51 6.86 -2.66
CA THR A 45 3.79 7.48 -2.28
C THR A 45 4.53 6.52 -1.37
N LEU A 46 5.80 6.24 -1.68
CA LEU A 46 6.65 5.32 -0.93
C LEU A 46 7.88 6.06 -0.37
N GLU A 47 8.20 5.76 0.88
CA GLU A 47 9.40 6.23 1.56
C GLU A 47 10.24 5.00 1.95
N TYR A 48 11.32 4.77 1.20
CA TYR A 48 12.26 3.68 1.43
C TYR A 48 13.25 4.05 2.53
N ARG A 49 13.42 3.17 3.51
CA ARG A 49 14.27 3.40 4.69
C ARG A 49 15.38 2.37 4.85
N ARG A 50 15.16 1.14 4.38
CA ARG A 50 16.13 0.04 4.52
C ARG A 50 15.99 -0.96 3.38
N GLU A 51 17.10 -1.56 2.99
CA GLU A 51 17.15 -2.68 2.04
C GLU A 51 16.86 -4.03 2.72
N CYS A 52 16.29 -4.96 1.97
CA CYS A 52 16.05 -6.34 2.42
C CYS A 52 16.86 -7.34 1.60
N ARG A 53 17.19 -8.47 2.24
CA ARG A 53 17.84 -9.64 1.66
C ARG A 53 16.91 -10.85 1.77
N GLN A 54 17.25 -11.91 1.04
CA GLN A 54 16.43 -13.13 0.96
C GLN A 54 16.15 -13.80 2.32
N SER A 55 17.07 -13.70 3.28
CA SER A 55 16.91 -14.30 4.61
C SER A 55 15.99 -13.51 5.55
N ASN A 56 15.52 -12.32 5.14
CA ASN A 56 14.68 -11.49 5.98
C ASN A 56 13.22 -11.92 5.91
N VAL A 57 12.52 -11.84 7.05
CA VAL A 57 11.08 -12.02 7.14
C VAL A 57 10.46 -10.67 7.49
N LEU A 58 9.44 -10.28 6.73
CA LEU A 58 8.81 -8.98 6.80
C LEU A 58 7.38 -9.09 7.31
N GLU A 59 6.92 -8.04 7.97
CA GLU A 59 5.53 -7.81 8.30
C GLU A 59 4.98 -6.68 7.43
N SER A 60 3.84 -6.91 6.78
CA SER A 60 3.10 -5.92 6.02
C SER A 60 1.85 -5.50 6.78
N LEU A 61 1.76 -4.22 7.10
CA LEU A 61 0.70 -3.61 7.92
C LEU A 61 -0.02 -2.54 7.10
N THR A 62 -1.35 -2.60 7.02
CA THR A 62 -2.18 -1.60 6.35
C THR A 62 -3.28 -1.08 7.27
N SER A 63 -3.47 0.23 7.31
CA SER A 63 -4.62 0.90 7.93
C SER A 63 -5.41 1.65 6.87
N MET A 64 -6.74 1.49 6.88
CA MET A 64 -7.67 2.16 5.96
C MET A 64 -8.38 3.31 6.68
N ASN A 65 -8.45 4.48 6.04
CA ASN A 65 -9.12 5.67 6.54
C ASN A 65 -10.03 6.26 5.44
N ALA A 66 -11.23 6.71 5.80
CA ALA A 66 -12.05 7.48 4.90
C ALA A 66 -11.45 8.88 4.72
N ARG A 67 -11.34 9.39 3.48
CA ARG A 67 -11.01 10.80 3.26
C ARG A 67 -12.28 11.61 3.42
N VAL A 68 -12.34 12.41 4.47
CA VAL A 68 -13.34 13.47 4.58
C VAL A 68 -12.85 14.59 3.68
N ALA A 69 -13.60 14.90 2.62
CA ALA A 69 -13.32 16.07 1.80
C ALA A 69 -13.36 17.29 2.72
N ALA A 70 -12.25 18.05 2.77
CA ALA A 70 -12.20 19.29 3.51
C ALA A 70 -13.38 20.19 3.06
N GLU A 71 -14.00 20.85 4.03
CA GLU A 71 -15.17 21.71 3.88
C GLU A 71 -14.83 23.00 3.11
N ASP A 72 -14.39 22.90 1.86
CA ASP A 72 -14.34 24.05 0.97
C ASP A 72 -15.52 23.96 0.00
N SER A 73 -16.57 24.65 0.41
CA SER A 73 -17.78 24.84 -0.37
C SER A 73 -17.48 25.42 -1.75
N ASN A 74 -18.26 24.95 -2.73
CA ASN A 74 -18.75 25.70 -3.88
C ASN A 74 -18.19 25.39 -5.28
N PHE A 75 -18.14 24.11 -5.66
CA PHE A 75 -18.43 23.75 -7.06
C PHE A 75 -19.21 22.42 -7.15
N LEU A 76 -20.49 22.54 -7.45
CA LEU A 76 -21.40 21.43 -7.72
C LEU A 76 -20.89 20.59 -8.91
N THR A 77 -20.55 19.33 -8.67
CA THR A 77 -20.75 18.27 -9.67
C THR A 77 -21.21 16.98 -8.97
N ASN A 78 -22.28 16.39 -9.50
CA ASN A 78 -23.03 15.26 -8.97
C ASN A 78 -22.29 13.90 -9.00
N HIS A 79 -21.04 13.82 -8.52
CA HIS A 79 -20.32 12.57 -8.30
C HIS A 79 -19.24 12.78 -7.24
N SER A 80 -19.60 12.93 -5.96
CA SER A 80 -18.64 12.79 -4.87
C SER A 80 -18.23 11.32 -4.78
N LYS A 81 -17.28 10.90 -5.65
CA LYS A 81 -16.69 9.57 -5.58
C LYS A 81 -16.09 9.41 -4.19
N ALA A 82 -16.49 8.37 -3.47
CA ALA A 82 -15.93 8.09 -2.16
C ALA A 82 -14.42 7.85 -2.33
N GLU A 83 -13.63 8.64 -1.60
CA GLU A 83 -12.18 8.57 -1.61
C GLU A 83 -11.70 7.91 -0.31
N LEU A 84 -10.84 6.92 -0.43
CA LEU A 84 -10.20 6.28 0.72
C LEU A 84 -8.71 6.61 0.69
N GLU A 85 -8.12 6.70 1.87
CA GLU A 85 -6.67 6.73 2.05
C GLU A 85 -6.25 5.52 2.87
N SER A 86 -5.07 5.00 2.58
CA SER A 86 -4.45 4.02 3.45
C SER A 86 -2.99 4.33 3.73
N THR A 87 -2.59 4.03 4.95
CA THR A 87 -1.20 4.07 5.38
C THR A 87 -0.68 2.65 5.53
N HIS A 88 0.56 2.44 5.09
CA HIS A 88 1.20 1.14 5.03
C HIS A 88 2.57 1.18 5.68
N LEU A 89 2.94 0.09 6.32
CA LEU A 89 4.26 -0.12 6.88
C LEU A 89 4.73 -1.55 6.56
N LEU A 90 5.85 -1.64 5.85
CA LEU A 90 6.66 -2.84 5.80
C LEU A 90 7.77 -2.71 6.84
N ARG A 91 7.91 -3.71 7.71
CA ARG A 91 8.96 -3.76 8.73
C ARG A 91 9.53 -5.15 8.90
N MET A 92 10.75 -5.24 9.40
CA MET A 92 11.39 -6.50 9.76
C MET A 92 10.64 -7.17 10.92
N GLN A 93 10.40 -8.47 10.82
CA GLN A 93 9.76 -9.22 11.89
C GLN A 93 10.65 -9.32 13.13
N ALA A 94 11.96 -9.44 12.94
CA ALA A 94 12.94 -9.70 14.00
C ALA A 94 13.16 -8.50 14.94
N ASP A 95 13.39 -7.31 14.38
CA ASP A 95 13.86 -6.14 15.14
C ASP A 95 12.93 -4.93 15.09
N LYS A 96 11.77 -5.00 14.42
CA LYS A 96 10.91 -3.80 14.36
C LYS A 96 11.29 -2.84 13.24
N ALA A 97 12.43 -3.02 12.60
CA ALA A 97 12.99 -1.97 11.78
C ALA A 97 12.14 -1.71 10.54
N GLU A 98 11.88 -0.44 10.29
CA GLU A 98 11.06 -0.01 9.16
C GLU A 98 11.84 -0.12 7.86
N ILE A 99 11.18 -0.68 6.85
CA ILE A 99 11.74 -0.95 5.53
C ILE A 99 11.16 0.05 4.54
N VAL A 100 9.82 0.11 4.48
CA VAL A 100 9.08 1.04 3.63
C VAL A 100 7.88 1.57 4.40
N ARG A 101 7.68 2.89 4.38
CA ARG A 101 6.39 3.50 4.66
C ARG A 101 5.72 3.83 3.34
N ALA A 102 4.42 3.61 3.24
CA ALA A 102 3.69 4.06 2.06
C ALA A 102 2.34 4.66 2.44
N ARG A 103 1.84 5.48 1.54
CA ARG A 103 0.47 6.00 1.58
C ARG A 103 -0.14 5.83 0.21
N SER A 104 -1.38 5.39 0.16
CA SER A 104 -2.11 5.27 -1.09
C SER A 104 -3.50 5.88 -1.01
N VAL A 105 -3.97 6.32 -2.18
CA VAL A 105 -5.25 6.97 -2.38
C VAL A 105 -6.07 6.14 -3.34
N TRP A 106 -7.33 5.95 -3.01
CA TRP A 106 -8.24 5.06 -3.71
C TRP A 106 -9.53 5.78 -4.06
N GLN A 107 -10.02 5.54 -5.26
CA GLN A 107 -11.27 6.11 -5.74
C GLN A 107 -12.24 5.00 -6.14
N SER A 108 -13.49 5.08 -5.67
CA SER A 108 -14.52 4.09 -6.01
C SER A 108 -14.67 3.91 -7.52
N LYS A 109 -14.70 2.66 -8.00
CA LYS A 109 -14.97 2.33 -9.40
C LYS A 109 -16.39 2.76 -9.77
N GLN A 110 -16.57 3.20 -11.02
CA GLN A 110 -17.92 3.38 -11.56
C GLN A 110 -18.52 1.99 -11.80
N LYS A 111 -19.69 1.73 -11.21
CA LYS A 111 -20.46 0.53 -11.57
C LYS A 111 -21.03 0.78 -12.96
N HIS A 112 -20.54 0.05 -13.96
CA HIS A 112 -21.23 -0.03 -15.25
C HIS A 112 -22.55 -0.76 -15.01
N VAL A 113 -23.66 -0.04 -15.14
CA VAL A 113 -25.03 -0.58 -15.19
C VAL A 113 -25.33 -0.97 -16.63
#